data_AF-A0A0E0ECF8-F1
#
_entry.id   AF-A0A0E0ECF8-F1
#
_cell.length_a   1.000
_cell.length_b   1.000
_cell.length_c   1.000
_cell.angle_alpha   90.00
_cell.angle_beta   90.00
_cell.angle_gamma   90.00
#
_symmetry.space_group_name_H-M   'P 1'
#
loop_
_entity.id
_entity.type
_entity.pdbx_description
1 polymer ?
#
loop_
_entity_poly.entity_id
_entity_poly.type
_entity_poly.pdbx_seq_one_letter_code
_entity_poly.pdbx_strand_id
1 'polypeptide(L)'
;MTMHFDGMDMELLFGNYFAYTGKQSGGGGGDVLCLMIGKSSTGSRIGNYLQMDFHVLYDLKNSVVRAARGLRQDLIETETHI
;
A
#
# COMPACT_ATOMS: atom_id res chain seq x y z
N MET A 1 -6.73 -8.91 -1.44
CA MET A 1 -6.13 -9.44 -0.20
C MET A 1 -6.59 -8.55 0.94
N THR A 2 -6.78 -9.04 2.17
CA THR A 2 -7.21 -8.18 3.29
C THR A 2 -6.28 -8.33 4.48
N MET A 3 -5.90 -7.21 5.08
CA MET A 3 -5.22 -7.17 6.37
C MET A 3 -6.23 -6.79 7.45
N HIS A 4 -6.38 -7.67 8.44
CA HIS A 4 -7.28 -7.48 9.55
C HIS A 4 -6.52 -6.89 10.74
N PHE A 5 -6.99 -5.74 11.23
CA PHE A 5 -6.49 -5.10 12.44
C PHE A 5 -7.64 -4.94 13.44
N ASP A 6 -7.29 -4.61 14.69
CA ASP A 6 -8.29 -4.34 15.72
C ASP A 6 -9.11 -3.09 15.36
N GLY A 7 -10.38 -3.30 15.01
CA GLY A 7 -11.33 -2.25 14.64
C GLY A 7 -11.24 -1.73 13.20
N MET A 8 -10.44 -2.34 12.32
CA MET A 8 -10.32 -1.91 10.92
C MET A 8 -9.83 -3.02 9.99
N ASP A 9 -10.39 -3.06 8.78
CA ASP A 9 -9.92 -3.91 7.70
C ASP A 9 -9.30 -3.06 6.60
N MET A 10 -8.07 -3.41 6.19
CA MET A 10 -7.45 -2.85 5.00
C MET A 10 -7.61 -3.84 3.84
N GLU A 11 -8.64 -3.64 3.03
CA GLU A 11 -8.78 -4.34 1.76
C GLU A 11 -7.73 -3.82 0.78
N LEU A 12 -6.81 -4.66 0.34
CA LEU A 12 -5.75 -4.36 -0.61
C LEU A 12 -6.19 -4.73 -2.03
N LEU A 13 -6.15 -3.74 -2.93
CA LEU A 13 -6.31 -3.92 -4.36
C LEU A 13 -5.03 -4.50 -4.97
N PHE A 14 -5.15 -5.03 -6.19
CA PHE A 14 -4.06 -5.67 -6.92
C PHE A 14 -2.76 -4.84 -6.92
N GLY A 15 -2.85 -3.54 -7.19
CA GLY A 15 -1.70 -2.63 -7.21
C GLY A 15 -1.03 -2.41 -5.85
N ASN A 16 -1.67 -2.81 -4.74
CA ASN A 16 -1.09 -2.67 -3.41
C ASN A 16 -0.13 -3.82 -3.05
N TYR A 17 -0.14 -4.92 -3.79
CA TYR A 17 0.70 -6.09 -3.49
C TYR A 17 1.31 -6.78 -4.71
N PHE A 18 0.96 -6.35 -5.93
CA PHE A 18 1.63 -6.73 -7.16
C PHE A 18 2.18 -5.51 -7.89
N ALA A 19 3.36 -5.66 -8.49
CA ALA A 19 3.94 -4.66 -9.37
C ALA A 19 4.59 -5.33 -10.58
N TYR A 20 4.55 -4.63 -11.72
CA TYR A 20 5.35 -5.00 -12.87
C TYR A 20 6.77 -4.48 -12.67
N THR A 21 7.72 -5.41 -12.53
CA THR A 21 9.13 -5.06 -12.52
C THR A 21 9.61 -5.12 -13.97
N GLY A 22 10.19 -4.02 -14.44
CA GLY A 22 10.70 -3.92 -15.81
C GLY A 22 11.67 -5.04 -16.17
N LYS A 23 11.92 -5.19 -17.48
CA LYS A 23 12.62 -6.33 -18.11
C LYS A 23 13.78 -6.90 -17.28
N GLN A 24 13.78 -8.22 -17.10
CA GLN A 24 14.96 -8.97 -16.65
C GLN A 24 16.18 -8.54 -17.47
N SER A 25 17.23 -8.06 -16.80
CA SER A 25 18.53 -7.82 -17.43
C SER A 25 19.07 -9.15 -17.94
N GLY A 26 18.91 -9.44 -19.23
CA GLY A 26 19.32 -10.73 -19.80
C GLY A 26 18.79 -11.11 -21.18
N GLY A 27 17.89 -10.31 -21.78
CA GLY A 27 17.50 -10.48 -23.19
C GLY A 27 16.00 -10.71 -23.40
N GLY A 28 15.38 -9.83 -24.18
CA GLY A 28 14.06 -10.04 -24.80
C GLY A 28 12.81 -9.98 -23.92
N GLY A 29 12.87 -10.38 -22.64
CA GLY A 29 11.68 -10.59 -21.79
C GLY A 29 10.82 -9.35 -21.55
N GLY A 30 9.50 -9.50 -21.61
CA GLY A 30 8.52 -8.45 -21.28
C GLY A 30 8.44 -8.13 -19.78
N ASP A 31 7.43 -7.36 -19.38
CA ASP A 31 7.19 -7.02 -17.98
C ASP A 31 6.90 -8.28 -17.14
N VAL A 32 7.56 -8.40 -15.99
CA VAL A 32 7.36 -9.51 -15.06
C VAL A 32 6.46 -9.04 -13.92
N LEU A 33 5.39 -9.77 -13.67
CA LEU A 33 4.52 -9.52 -12.52
C LEU A 33 5.14 -10.11 -11.25
N CYS A 34 5.47 -9.25 -10.28
CA CYS A 34 6.09 -9.64 -9.02
C CYS A 34 5.15 -9.42 -7.85
N LEU A 35 5.08 -10.40 -6.94
CA LEU A 35 4.47 -10.23 -5.62
C LEU A 35 5.40 -9.36 -4.76
N MET A 36 4.89 -8.24 -4.27
CA MET A 36 5.65 -7.26 -3.50
C MET A 36 5.73 -7.57 -2.00
N ILE A 37 5.32 -8.78 -1.61
CA ILE A 37 5.37 -9.29 -0.24
C ILE A 37 6.52 -10.29 -0.14
N GLY A 38 7.59 -9.88 0.56
CA GLY A 38 8.75 -10.72 0.83
C GLY A 38 8.65 -11.46 2.15
N LYS A 39 9.40 -12.56 2.28
CA LYS A 39 9.59 -13.27 3.55
C LYS A 39 10.37 -12.38 4.53
N SER A 40 9.93 -12.35 5.78
CA SER A 40 10.63 -11.69 6.89
C SER A 40 10.85 -12.67 8.04
N SER A 41 11.95 -12.50 8.78
CA SER A 41 12.31 -13.32 9.95
C SER A 41 11.98 -12.67 11.30
N THR A 42 11.68 -11.36 11.33
CA THR A 42 11.54 -10.58 12.58
C THR A 42 10.15 -9.96 12.75
N GLY A 43 9.23 -10.23 11.83
CA GLY A 43 7.87 -9.69 11.82
C GLY A 43 7.49 -9.06 10.48
N SER A 44 6.24 -8.61 10.38
CA SER A 44 5.71 -7.99 9.16
C SER A 44 5.99 -6.49 9.13
N ARG A 45 6.39 -5.96 7.97
CA ARG A 45 6.55 -4.52 7.73
C ARG A 45 5.62 -4.10 6.60
N ILE A 46 4.81 -3.08 6.86
CA ILE A 46 3.89 -2.52 5.86
C ILE A 46 4.65 -1.44 5.11
N GLY A 47 5.07 -1.76 3.88
CA GLY A 47 5.78 -0.84 2.99
C GLY A 47 4.83 0.04 2.17
N ASN A 48 5.41 0.94 1.38
CA ASN A 48 4.69 1.91 0.54
C ASN A 48 3.62 1.26 -0.34
N TYR A 49 3.92 0.16 -1.03
CA TYR A 49 2.98 -0.52 -1.95
C TYR A 49 1.65 -0.84 -1.26
N LEU A 50 1.72 -1.36 -0.03
CA LEU A 50 0.54 -1.75 0.74
C LEU A 50 -0.28 -0.54 1.23
N GLN A 51 0.32 0.66 1.25
CA GLN A 51 -0.31 1.89 1.74
C GLN A 51 -0.73 2.87 0.62
N MET A 52 -0.37 2.63 -0.65
CA MET A 52 -0.51 3.65 -1.71
C MET A 52 -1.95 4.17 -1.89
N ASP A 53 -2.96 3.35 -1.62
CA ASP A 53 -4.36 3.75 -1.75
C ASP A 53 -4.97 4.22 -0.42
N PHE A 54 -4.17 4.48 0.61
CA PHE A 54 -4.66 4.83 1.94
C PHE A 54 -4.05 6.14 2.43
N HIS A 55 -4.91 7.01 2.97
CA HIS A 55 -4.48 8.07 3.86
C HIS A 55 -4.29 7.49 5.26
N VAL A 56 -3.06 7.51 5.76
CA VAL A 56 -2.69 6.95 7.06
C VAL A 56 -2.43 8.09 8.04
N LEU A 57 -3.17 8.12 9.15
CA LEU A 57 -2.97 9.04 10.25
C LEU A 57 -2.35 8.32 11.44
N TYR A 58 -1.16 8.76 11.85
CA TYR A 58 -0.48 8.32 13.05
C TYR A 58 -0.84 9.25 14.21
N ASP A 59 -1.84 8.88 15.01
CA ASP A 59 -2.25 9.64 16.19
C ASP A 59 -1.40 9.20 17.40
N LEU A 60 -0.24 9.85 17.53
CA LEU A 60 0.70 9.56 18.61
C LEU A 60 0.16 9.93 19.99
N LYS A 61 -0.76 10.89 20.08
CA LYS A 61 -1.34 11.33 21.35
C LYS A 61 -2.26 10.25 21.93
N ASN A 62 -3.06 9.61 21.09
CA ASN A 62 -3.98 8.56 21.50
C ASN A 62 -3.42 7.15 21.28
N SER A 63 -2.19 7.02 20.78
CA SER A 63 -1.53 5.73 20.48
C SER A 63 -2.34 4.84 19.52
N VAL A 64 -2.96 5.46 18.51
CA VAL A 64 -3.75 4.74 17.49
C VAL A 64 -3.29 5.08 16.08
N VAL A 65 -3.44 4.12 15.18
CA VAL A 65 -3.27 4.32 13.74
C VAL A 65 -4.65 4.26 13.09
N ARG A 66 -4.93 5.20 12.20
CA ARG A 66 -6.17 5.22 11.40
C ARG A 66 -5.79 5.19 9.94
N ALA A 67 -6.62 4.53 9.13
CA ALA A 67 -6.44 4.48 7.69
C ALA A 67 -7.79 4.61 7.01
N ALA A 68 -7.83 5.43 5.97
CA ALA A 68 -8.98 5.58 5.09
C ALA A 68 -8.53 5.39 3.66
N ARG A 69 -9.27 4.60 2.89
CA ARG A 69 -8.97 4.42 1.46
C ARG A 69 -9.17 5.76 0.75
N GLY A 70 -8.13 6.22 0.07
CA GLY A 70 -8.23 7.31 -0.89
C GLY A 70 -9.17 6.88 -2.00
N LEU A 71 -10.28 7.61 -2.16
CA LEU A 71 -11.07 7.50 -3.39
C LEU A 71 -10.17 7.99 -4.52
N ARG A 72 -10.21 7.29 -5.68
CA ARG A 72 -9.42 7.61 -6.88
C ARG A 72 -9.38 9.12 -7.14
N GLN A 73 -8.26 9.57 -7.69
CA GLN A 73 -7.79 10.92 -8.02
C GLN A 73 -8.74 11.85 -8.82
N ASP A 74 -10.04 11.88 -8.54
CA ASP A 74 -11.00 12.74 -9.22
C ASP A 74 -11.47 13.91 -8.30
N LEU A 75 -11.05 13.95 -7.04
CA LEU A 75 -11.52 14.94 -6.04
C LEU A 75 -10.44 15.52 -5.10
N ILE A 76 -9.15 15.19 -5.27
CA ILE A 76 -8.07 15.76 -4.43
C ILE A 76 -7.47 17.00 -5.09
N GLU A 77 -8.30 18.01 -5.36
CA GLU A 77 -7.82 19.39 -5.60
C GLU A 77 -8.42 20.40 -4.60
N THR A 78 -9.30 19.99 -3.67
CA THR A 78 -10.05 20.96 -2.86
C THR A 78 -9.65 21.11 -1.39
N GLU A 79 -8.66 20.40 -0.86
CA GLU A 79 -8.24 20.57 0.54
C GLU A 79 -6.72 20.58 0.73
N THR A 80 -6.06 21.61 0.20
CA THR A 80 -4.73 22.03 0.66
C THR A 80 -4.77 23.51 1.05
N HIS A 81 -5.29 23.78 2.24
CA HIS A 81 -4.95 24.95 3.05
C HIS A 81 -4.98 24.54 4.53
N ILE A 82 -3.81 24.17 5.05
CA ILE A 82 -3.44 24.31 6.46
C ILE A 82 -2.23 25.23 6.48
#